data_AF-A0A061GUE9-F1
#
_entry.id   AF-A0A061GUE9-F1
#
_cell.length_a   1.000
_cell.length_b   1.000
_cell.length_c   1.000
_cell.angle_alpha   90.00
_cell.angle_beta   90.00
_cell.angle_gamma   90.00
#
_symmetry.space_group_name_H-M   'P 1'
#
loop_
_entity.id
_entity.type
_entity.pdbx_description
1 polymer ?
#
loop_
_entity_poly.entity_id
_entity_poly.type
_entity_poly.pdbx_seq_one_letter_code
_entity_poly.pdbx_strand_id
1 'polypeptide(L)'
;MSAKLEESQKQLLELSASEEPRVVELQKISQERDQAWQSELEAVQKQHSLDSAALVSAVNEIQRLKDQLEMVAESEAAQTKQAESAHLELQSLKGNLVETLSLVANMKTQLKDSQESEAKAQALASETLLQLEAAKRTVEALRSEGMKAVEAYNSIASDLDQSRQRVYSLEGLVKKLKLDLTDASGSLSLESDSDQIVIENQAGESEKPEDSHQLEAEISSLKSQVGWLRSALETAEIKFHEEQIRSTVQIKSAHELVQQIKSEASSREAELLAELEKANSDIADLKANLMDKETELQGISEENEELHMKLEKNLSCQRESKLENELKVLKEAVVDLKANMMDKETELQNISEENEMLRLEISRREMDKGKTNDKVGTELELARAAEREACIKLGLAMEEADKNNRRAARVAEQLEAAQNANSEIEAELRRLKVQSDQWRKAAEAAAAMLSAGNNGKFMERTGSLDSHYNPVTGKVSSPYTEDMDDDLLKKKNGNMLKKIGVLWKKPQK
;
A
#
# COMPACT_ATOMS: atom_id res chain seq x y z
N MET A 1 72.38 -43.45 -84.90
CA MET A 1 71.39 -43.91 -83.90
C MET A 1 71.93 -43.92 -82.45
N SER A 2 73.20 -44.21 -82.17
CA SER A 2 73.71 -44.24 -80.77
C SER A 2 73.57 -42.95 -79.95
N ALA A 3 73.99 -41.79 -80.48
CA ALA A 3 74.09 -40.57 -79.67
C ALA A 3 72.75 -40.13 -79.01
N LYS A 4 71.62 -40.26 -79.71
CA LYS A 4 70.29 -39.95 -79.14
C LYS A 4 69.86 -40.94 -78.05
N LEU A 5 70.33 -42.19 -78.10
CA LEU A 5 70.09 -43.18 -77.04
C LEU A 5 70.92 -42.84 -75.80
N GLU A 6 72.18 -42.48 -75.99
CA GLU A 6 73.11 -42.07 -74.94
C GLU A 6 72.63 -40.80 -74.22
N GLU A 7 72.16 -39.80 -74.97
CA GLU A 7 71.60 -38.56 -74.43
C GLU A 7 70.28 -38.80 -73.67
N SER A 8 69.40 -39.65 -74.21
CA SER A 8 68.16 -40.07 -73.53
C SER A 8 68.44 -40.87 -72.24
N GLN A 9 69.45 -41.76 -72.24
CA GLN A 9 69.88 -42.48 -71.04
C GLN A 9 70.48 -41.52 -69.99
N LYS A 10 71.23 -40.51 -70.43
CA LYS A 10 71.80 -39.49 -69.55
C LYS A 10 70.72 -38.61 -68.92
N GLN A 11 69.72 -38.19 -69.69
CA GLN A 11 68.55 -37.48 -69.18
C GLN A 11 67.71 -38.34 -68.22
N LEU A 12 67.54 -39.64 -68.49
CA LEU A 12 66.89 -40.56 -67.55
C LEU A 12 67.66 -40.70 -66.23
N LEU A 13 68.99 -40.84 -66.28
CA LEU A 13 69.86 -40.87 -65.10
C LEU A 13 69.79 -39.56 -64.31
N GLU A 14 69.77 -38.42 -64.98
CA GLU A 14 69.69 -37.09 -64.35
C GLU A 14 68.29 -36.84 -63.74
N LEU A 15 67.22 -37.28 -64.41
CA LEU A 15 65.87 -37.28 -63.86
C LEU A 15 65.77 -38.16 -62.61
N SER A 16 66.19 -39.43 -62.66
CA SER A 16 66.18 -40.32 -61.49
C SER A 16 67.08 -39.80 -60.35
N ALA A 17 68.23 -39.20 -60.65
CA ALA A 17 69.09 -38.56 -59.65
C ALA A 17 68.46 -37.30 -59.02
N SER A 18 67.54 -36.62 -59.72
CA SER A 18 66.77 -35.48 -59.20
C SER A 18 65.45 -35.89 -58.52
N GLU A 19 64.92 -37.06 -58.86
CA GLU A 19 63.66 -37.60 -58.34
C GLU A 19 63.83 -38.15 -56.92
N GLU A 20 64.89 -38.92 -56.66
CA GLU A 20 65.21 -39.47 -55.34
C GLU A 20 65.26 -38.39 -54.22
N PRO A 21 66.04 -37.28 -54.32
CA PRO A 21 66.04 -36.24 -53.31
C PRO A 21 64.70 -35.50 -53.19
N ARG A 22 63.96 -35.36 -54.30
CA ARG A 22 62.62 -34.73 -54.29
C ARG A 22 61.58 -35.60 -53.57
N VAL A 23 61.68 -36.92 -53.68
CA VAL A 23 60.83 -37.87 -52.93
C VAL A 23 61.14 -37.79 -51.43
N VAL A 24 62.43 -37.72 -51.06
CA VAL A 24 62.85 -37.53 -49.65
C VAL A 24 62.35 -36.18 -49.10
N GLU A 25 62.42 -35.11 -49.90
CA GLU A 25 61.93 -33.79 -49.50
C GLU A 25 60.39 -33.76 -49.34
N LEU A 26 59.65 -34.43 -50.22
CA LEU A 26 58.20 -34.60 -50.09
C LEU A 26 57.80 -35.45 -48.88
N GLN A 27 58.55 -36.53 -48.58
CA GLN A 27 58.37 -37.31 -47.36
C GLN A 27 58.61 -36.46 -46.11
N LYS A 28 59.66 -35.63 -46.11
CA LYS A 28 59.95 -34.70 -45.01
C LYS A 28 58.83 -33.67 -44.82
N ILE A 29 58.32 -33.07 -45.90
CA ILE A 29 57.20 -32.13 -45.86
C ILE A 29 55.92 -32.81 -45.35
N SER A 30 55.67 -34.08 -45.72
CA SER A 30 54.55 -34.86 -45.17
C SER A 30 54.72 -35.07 -43.67
N GLN A 31 55.90 -35.51 -43.23
CA GLN A 31 56.19 -35.79 -41.83
C GLN A 31 56.13 -34.53 -40.95
N GLU A 32 56.61 -33.39 -41.45
CA GLU A 32 56.49 -32.08 -40.79
C GLU A 32 55.02 -31.63 -40.70
N ARG A 33 54.21 -31.90 -41.72
CA ARG A 33 52.75 -31.67 -41.69
C ARG A 33 52.05 -32.56 -40.66
N ASP A 34 52.36 -33.85 -40.63
CA ASP A 34 51.76 -34.79 -39.69
C ASP A 34 52.10 -34.41 -38.23
N GLN A 35 53.36 -33.98 -37.98
CA GLN A 35 53.77 -33.45 -36.68
C GLN A 35 53.09 -32.12 -36.31
N ALA A 36 52.89 -31.22 -37.28
CA ALA A 36 52.15 -29.98 -37.07
C ALA A 36 50.68 -30.25 -36.72
N TRP A 37 50.01 -31.15 -37.45
CA TRP A 37 48.64 -31.58 -37.16
C TRP A 37 48.51 -32.29 -35.82
N GLN A 38 49.47 -33.14 -35.43
CA GLN A 38 49.50 -33.73 -34.09
C GLN A 38 49.64 -32.66 -33.00
N SER A 39 50.48 -31.65 -33.22
CA SER A 39 50.67 -30.52 -32.30
C SER A 39 49.42 -29.64 -32.19
N GLU A 40 48.74 -29.37 -33.31
CA GLU A 40 47.45 -28.66 -33.33
C GLU A 40 46.35 -29.47 -32.63
N LEU A 41 46.26 -30.78 -32.87
CA LEU A 41 45.30 -31.66 -32.22
C LEU A 41 45.52 -31.71 -30.69
N GLU A 42 46.77 -31.82 -30.24
CA GLU A 42 47.12 -31.73 -28.82
C GLU A 42 46.77 -30.36 -28.22
N ALA A 43 46.99 -29.27 -28.96
CA ALA A 43 46.66 -27.92 -28.51
C ALA A 43 45.13 -27.75 -28.36
N VAL A 44 44.35 -28.21 -29.32
CA VAL A 44 42.88 -28.22 -29.26
C VAL A 44 42.38 -29.12 -28.14
N GLN A 45 42.98 -30.30 -27.91
CA GLN A 45 42.60 -31.18 -26.81
C GLN A 45 42.91 -30.57 -25.43
N LYS A 46 44.06 -29.89 -25.28
CA LYS A 46 44.40 -29.12 -24.08
C LYS A 46 43.42 -27.97 -23.86
N GLN A 47 43.10 -27.22 -24.92
CA GLN A 47 42.11 -26.13 -24.84
C GLN A 47 40.73 -26.65 -24.42
N HIS A 48 40.22 -27.71 -25.04
CA HIS A 48 38.95 -28.34 -24.66
C HIS A 48 38.96 -28.83 -23.20
N SER A 49 40.09 -29.34 -22.70
CA SER A 49 40.24 -29.70 -21.29
C SER A 49 40.15 -28.50 -20.35
N LEU A 50 40.73 -27.35 -20.73
CA LEU A 50 40.65 -26.10 -19.97
C LEU A 50 39.23 -25.51 -20.01
N ASP A 51 38.61 -25.46 -21.18
CA ASP A 51 37.25 -24.96 -21.37
C ASP A 51 36.22 -25.82 -20.62
N SER A 52 36.39 -27.15 -20.61
CA SER A 52 35.57 -28.07 -19.83
C SER A 52 35.71 -27.84 -18.33
N ALA A 53 36.94 -27.65 -17.83
CA ALA A 53 37.18 -27.32 -16.42
C ALA A 53 36.60 -25.94 -16.03
N ALA A 54 36.72 -24.94 -16.91
CA ALA A 54 36.14 -23.62 -16.72
C ALA A 54 34.61 -23.68 -16.71
N LEU A 55 33.98 -24.45 -17.61
CA LEU A 55 32.55 -24.68 -17.65
C LEU A 55 32.05 -25.35 -16.36
N VAL A 56 32.72 -26.40 -15.88
CA VAL A 56 32.38 -27.05 -14.61
C VAL A 56 32.51 -26.07 -13.44
N SER A 57 33.55 -25.24 -13.39
CA SER A 57 33.69 -24.20 -12.37
C SER A 57 32.58 -23.15 -12.43
N ALA A 58 32.16 -22.74 -13.63
CA ALA A 58 31.09 -21.78 -13.83
C ALA A 58 29.72 -22.36 -13.43
N VAL A 59 29.45 -23.63 -13.75
CA VAL A 59 28.22 -24.34 -13.33
C VAL A 59 28.17 -24.48 -11.81
N ASN A 60 29.28 -24.83 -11.16
CA ASN A 60 29.34 -24.92 -9.70
C ASN A 60 29.11 -23.55 -9.03
N GLU A 61 29.66 -22.47 -9.59
CA GLU A 61 29.45 -21.11 -9.08
C GLU A 61 28.01 -20.64 -9.31
N ILE A 62 27.40 -20.93 -10.47
CA ILE A 62 25.98 -20.65 -10.74
C ILE A 62 25.09 -21.38 -9.74
N GLN A 63 25.37 -22.65 -9.43
CA GLN A 63 24.62 -23.39 -8.41
C GLN A 63 24.79 -22.76 -7.02
N ARG A 64 26.02 -22.40 -6.63
CA ARG A 64 26.29 -21.71 -5.36
C ARG A 64 25.53 -20.38 -5.24
N LEU A 65 25.51 -19.58 -6.31
CA LEU A 65 24.79 -18.31 -6.35
C LEU A 65 23.26 -18.51 -6.32
N LYS A 66 22.76 -19.58 -6.95
CA LYS A 66 21.34 -19.98 -6.88
C LYS A 66 20.94 -20.35 -5.45
N ASP A 67 21.72 -21.18 -4.78
CA ASP A 67 21.48 -21.59 -3.38
C ASP A 67 21.50 -20.35 -2.45
N GLN A 68 22.39 -19.39 -2.71
CA GLN A 68 22.43 -18.12 -1.98
C GLN A 68 21.20 -17.24 -2.23
N LEU A 69 20.72 -17.15 -3.48
CA LEU A 69 19.51 -16.42 -3.84
C LEU A 69 18.25 -17.04 -3.20
N GLU A 70 18.16 -18.36 -3.16
CA GLU A 70 17.07 -19.09 -2.51
C GLU A 70 17.05 -18.83 -0.99
N MET A 71 18.21 -18.94 -0.32
CA MET A 71 18.36 -18.59 1.10
C MET A 71 18.00 -17.12 1.40
N VAL A 72 18.37 -16.17 0.53
CA VAL A 72 17.99 -14.76 0.69
C VAL A 72 16.48 -14.59 0.56
N ALA A 73 15.86 -15.15 -0.48
CA ALA A 73 14.42 -15.08 -0.69
C ALA A 73 13.61 -15.72 0.46
N GLU A 74 14.08 -16.83 1.03
CA GLU A 74 13.49 -17.43 2.24
C GLU A 74 13.61 -16.50 3.45
N SER A 75 14.76 -15.85 3.64
CA SER A 75 14.98 -14.92 4.74
C SER A 75 14.14 -13.65 4.63
N GLU A 76 14.00 -13.08 3.42
CA GLU A 76 13.10 -11.95 3.14
C GLU A 76 11.64 -12.35 3.38
N ALA A 77 11.22 -13.53 2.91
CA ALA A 77 9.86 -14.04 3.12
C ALA A 77 9.54 -14.37 4.59
N ALA A 78 10.56 -14.67 5.42
CA ALA A 78 10.41 -14.78 6.86
C ALA A 78 10.30 -13.39 7.52
N GLN A 79 11.12 -12.43 7.07
CA GLN A 79 11.14 -11.07 7.59
C GLN A 79 9.85 -10.30 7.28
N THR A 80 9.27 -10.47 6.08
CA THR A 80 7.98 -9.86 5.72
C THR A 80 6.84 -10.40 6.58
N LYS A 81 6.75 -11.73 6.75
CA LYS A 81 5.76 -12.35 7.66
C LYS A 81 5.91 -11.87 9.10
N GLN A 82 7.14 -11.68 9.59
CA GLN A 82 7.38 -11.14 10.93
C GLN A 82 6.91 -9.68 11.03
N ALA A 83 7.17 -8.85 10.01
CA ALA A 83 6.71 -7.48 9.95
C ALA A 83 5.17 -7.37 9.86
N GLU A 84 4.53 -8.24 9.07
CA GLU A 84 3.07 -8.36 8.99
C GLU A 84 2.44 -8.74 10.34
N SER A 85 3.00 -9.74 11.03
CA SER A 85 2.56 -10.14 12.39
C SER A 85 2.68 -8.98 13.38
N ALA A 86 3.83 -8.30 13.40
CA ALA A 86 4.05 -7.14 14.26
C ALA A 86 3.09 -5.98 13.94
N HIS A 87 2.75 -5.76 12.67
CA HIS A 87 1.76 -4.76 12.27
C HIS A 87 0.35 -5.13 12.76
N LEU A 88 -0.06 -6.40 12.66
CA LEU A 88 -1.36 -6.87 13.19
C LEU A 88 -1.44 -6.73 14.71
N GLU A 89 -0.37 -7.05 15.44
CA GLU A 89 -0.27 -6.83 16.89
C GLU A 89 -0.38 -5.35 17.25
N LEU A 90 0.35 -4.47 16.55
CA LEU A 90 0.24 -3.01 16.73
C LEU A 90 -1.17 -2.48 16.44
N GLN A 91 -1.85 -3.01 15.43
CA GLN A 91 -3.23 -2.64 15.11
C GLN A 91 -4.21 -3.11 16.19
N SER A 92 -4.03 -4.31 16.75
CA SER A 92 -4.81 -4.80 17.90
C SER A 92 -4.57 -3.95 19.15
N LEU A 93 -3.31 -3.68 19.50
CA LEU A 93 -2.94 -2.82 20.63
C LEU A 93 -3.51 -1.39 20.48
N LYS A 94 -3.52 -0.84 19.27
CA LYS A 94 -4.16 0.45 18.98
C LYS A 94 -5.67 0.42 19.21
N GLY A 95 -6.35 -0.67 18.86
CA GLY A 95 -7.77 -0.89 19.19
C GLY A 95 -8.00 -0.90 20.70
N ASN A 96 -7.26 -1.74 21.42
CA ASN A 96 -7.34 -1.86 22.88
C ASN A 96 -7.06 -0.52 23.59
N LEU A 97 -6.14 0.29 23.06
CA LEU A 97 -5.84 1.63 23.59
C LEU A 97 -7.02 2.59 23.39
N VAL A 98 -7.69 2.58 22.24
CA VAL A 98 -8.89 3.40 21.99
C VAL A 98 -10.03 3.00 22.92
N GLU A 99 -10.27 1.71 23.11
CA GLU A 99 -11.26 1.20 24.07
C GLU A 99 -10.93 1.60 25.51
N THR A 100 -9.67 1.49 25.91
CA THR A 100 -9.19 1.90 27.24
C THR A 100 -9.36 3.41 27.47
N LEU A 101 -9.05 4.24 26.47
CA LEU A 101 -9.24 5.69 26.54
C LEU A 101 -10.72 6.06 26.64
N SER A 102 -11.60 5.36 25.92
CA SER A 102 -13.07 5.52 26.01
C SER A 102 -13.59 5.16 27.40
N LEU A 103 -13.12 4.03 27.96
CA LEU A 103 -13.46 3.60 29.32
C LEU A 103 -13.00 4.62 30.37
N VAL A 104 -11.76 5.10 30.28
CA VAL A 104 -11.22 6.13 31.20
C VAL A 104 -11.98 7.45 31.08
N ALA A 105 -12.41 7.85 29.87
CA ALA A 105 -13.24 9.04 29.69
C ALA A 105 -14.62 8.88 30.38
N ASN A 106 -15.26 7.72 30.25
CA ASN A 106 -16.54 7.42 30.91
C ASN A 106 -16.39 7.34 32.45
N MET A 107 -15.32 6.72 32.95
CA MET A 107 -15.02 6.71 34.38
C MET A 107 -14.80 8.14 34.92
N LYS A 108 -14.19 9.02 34.12
CA LYS A 108 -13.96 10.44 34.48
C LYS A 108 -15.26 11.24 34.51
N THR A 109 -16.24 10.98 33.64
CA THR A 109 -17.56 11.60 33.73
C THR A 109 -18.32 11.10 34.95
N GLN A 110 -18.38 9.78 35.16
CA GLN A 110 -19.04 9.19 36.34
C GLN A 110 -18.43 9.69 37.67
N LEU A 111 -17.12 9.90 37.74
CA LEU A 111 -16.46 10.46 38.92
C LEU A 111 -16.92 11.90 39.20
N LYS A 112 -17.08 12.74 38.16
CA LYS A 112 -17.61 14.10 38.31
C LYS A 112 -19.06 14.09 38.78
N ASP A 113 -19.90 13.26 38.15
CA ASP A 113 -21.32 13.12 38.51
C ASP A 113 -21.46 12.66 39.98
N SER A 114 -20.59 11.72 40.40
CA SER A 114 -20.49 11.26 41.79
C SER A 114 -20.09 12.40 42.73
N GLN A 115 -19.05 13.18 42.41
CA GLN A 115 -18.62 14.33 43.22
C GLN A 115 -19.70 15.41 43.33
N GLU A 116 -20.44 15.68 42.27
CA GLU A 116 -21.56 16.64 42.31
C GLU A 116 -22.72 16.11 43.18
N SER A 117 -23.03 14.81 43.10
CA SER A 117 -24.04 14.17 43.94
C SER A 117 -23.64 14.11 45.42
N GLU A 118 -22.35 13.89 45.70
CA GLU A 118 -21.76 13.92 47.04
C GLU A 118 -21.84 15.33 47.64
N ALA A 119 -21.47 16.37 46.88
CA ALA A 119 -21.58 17.75 47.31
C ALA A 119 -23.03 18.15 47.61
N LYS A 120 -23.99 17.73 46.77
CA LYS A 120 -25.43 17.92 47.00
C LYS A 120 -25.92 17.21 48.27
N ALA A 121 -25.51 15.96 48.48
CA ALA A 121 -25.84 15.20 49.68
C ALA A 121 -25.23 15.82 50.94
N GLN A 122 -23.99 16.31 50.88
CA GLN A 122 -23.31 16.98 51.99
C GLN A 122 -23.97 18.33 52.34
N ALA A 123 -24.40 19.11 51.35
CA ALA A 123 -25.16 20.33 51.56
C ALA A 123 -26.49 20.05 52.29
N LEU A 124 -27.26 19.05 51.81
CA LEU A 124 -28.51 18.64 52.44
C LEU A 124 -28.30 18.10 53.87
N ALA A 125 -27.24 17.31 54.10
CA ALA A 125 -26.87 16.83 55.42
C ALA A 125 -26.51 17.99 56.38
N SER A 126 -25.84 19.03 55.87
CA SER A 126 -25.49 20.23 56.65
C SER A 126 -26.74 21.06 56.99
N GLU A 127 -27.64 21.25 56.03
CA GLU A 127 -28.90 21.97 56.23
C GLU A 127 -29.80 21.25 57.24
N THR A 128 -29.99 19.94 57.08
CA THR A 128 -30.80 19.13 58.01
C THR A 128 -30.21 19.08 59.42
N LEU A 129 -28.88 19.14 59.57
CA LEU A 129 -28.23 19.28 60.87
C LEU A 129 -28.54 20.65 61.52
N LEU A 130 -28.47 21.75 60.75
CA LEU A 130 -28.86 23.08 61.23
C LEU A 130 -30.34 23.14 61.64
N GLN A 131 -31.23 22.54 60.84
CA GLN A 131 -32.66 22.42 61.17
C GLN A 131 -32.88 21.60 62.45
N LEU A 132 -32.14 20.50 62.63
CA LEU A 132 -32.19 19.66 63.83
C LEU A 132 -31.69 20.42 65.08
N GLU A 133 -30.61 21.20 64.95
CA GLU A 133 -30.14 22.04 66.06
C GLU A 133 -31.16 23.14 66.42
N ALA A 134 -31.78 23.78 65.43
CA ALA A 134 -32.83 24.77 65.66
C ALA A 134 -34.04 24.13 66.39
N ALA A 135 -34.51 22.97 65.92
CA ALA A 135 -35.57 22.21 66.57
C ALA A 135 -35.19 21.75 67.99
N LYS A 136 -33.92 21.39 68.23
CA LYS A 136 -33.42 21.07 69.56
C LYS A 136 -33.50 22.29 70.51
N ARG A 137 -33.05 23.46 70.05
CA ARG A 137 -33.11 24.72 70.83
C ARG A 137 -34.56 25.10 71.16
N THR A 138 -35.52 24.95 70.24
CA THR A 138 -36.94 25.24 70.54
C THR A 138 -37.55 24.25 71.53
N VAL A 139 -37.23 22.95 71.43
CA VAL A 139 -37.66 21.94 72.42
C VAL A 139 -37.05 22.21 73.81
N GLU A 140 -35.80 22.66 73.89
CA GLU A 140 -35.16 23.05 75.15
C GLU A 140 -35.81 24.30 75.77
N ALA A 141 -36.15 25.30 74.95
CA ALA A 141 -36.90 26.48 75.39
C ALA A 141 -38.30 26.13 75.92
N LEU A 142 -39.07 25.33 75.17
CA LEU A 142 -40.40 24.86 75.58
C LEU A 142 -40.36 24.01 76.87
N ARG A 143 -39.29 23.22 77.08
CA ARG A 143 -39.08 22.49 78.34
C ARG A 143 -38.81 23.43 79.52
N SER A 144 -38.03 24.49 79.32
CA SER A 144 -37.80 25.51 80.37
C SER A 144 -39.08 26.28 80.69
N GLU A 145 -39.87 26.63 79.68
CA GLU A 145 -41.16 27.29 79.86
C GLU A 145 -42.17 26.38 80.58
N GLY A 146 -42.26 25.10 80.20
CA GLY A 146 -43.08 24.11 80.89
C GLY A 146 -42.67 23.91 82.36
N MET A 147 -41.37 23.92 82.66
CA MET A 147 -40.88 23.87 84.05
C MET A 147 -41.33 25.10 84.86
N LYS A 148 -41.17 26.31 84.32
CA LYS A 148 -41.64 27.56 84.96
C LYS A 148 -43.16 27.57 85.16
N ALA A 149 -43.93 27.04 84.21
CA ALA A 149 -45.38 26.93 84.31
C ALA A 149 -45.81 25.97 85.44
N VAL A 150 -45.10 24.84 85.60
CA VAL A 150 -45.32 23.89 86.71
C VAL A 150 -44.93 24.51 88.05
N GLU A 151 -43.82 25.25 88.13
CA GLU A 151 -43.41 25.98 89.34
C GLU A 151 -44.45 27.04 89.74
N ALA A 152 -44.94 27.83 88.79
CA ALA A 152 -46.00 28.82 89.02
C ALA A 152 -47.30 28.16 89.49
N TYR A 153 -47.71 27.05 88.86
CA TYR A 153 -48.88 26.28 89.28
C TYR A 153 -48.75 25.74 90.71
N ASN A 154 -47.58 25.20 91.07
CA ASN A 154 -47.31 24.71 92.43
C ASN A 154 -47.32 25.84 93.47
N SER A 155 -46.82 27.03 93.12
CA SER A 155 -46.92 28.22 93.98
C SER A 155 -48.38 28.61 94.22
N ILE A 156 -49.18 28.71 93.14
CA ILE A 156 -50.61 29.05 93.22
C ILE A 156 -51.39 28.00 94.05
N ALA A 157 -51.06 26.71 93.91
CA ALA A 157 -51.66 25.64 94.69
C ALA A 157 -51.34 25.78 96.20
N SER A 158 -50.08 26.11 96.54
CA SER A 158 -49.67 26.40 97.92
C SER A 158 -50.40 27.62 98.51
N ASP A 159 -50.50 28.71 97.75
CA ASP A 159 -51.22 29.92 98.16
C ASP A 159 -52.72 29.65 98.35
N LEU A 160 -53.32 28.81 97.49
CA LEU A 160 -54.71 28.37 97.60
C LEU A 160 -54.95 27.53 98.86
N ASP A 161 -54.06 26.60 99.19
CA ASP A 161 -54.18 25.79 100.41
C ASP A 161 -53.94 26.63 101.68
N GLN A 162 -53.03 27.61 101.66
CA GLN A 162 -52.88 28.58 102.75
C GLN A 162 -54.15 29.44 102.91
N SER A 163 -54.75 29.88 101.80
CA SER A 163 -56.03 30.61 101.79
C SER A 163 -57.16 29.75 102.37
N ARG A 164 -57.26 28.47 102.01
CA ARG A 164 -58.22 27.51 102.58
C ARG A 164 -58.04 27.34 104.09
N GLN A 165 -56.81 27.19 104.58
CA GLN A 165 -56.52 27.12 106.03
C GLN A 165 -56.97 28.39 106.76
N ARG A 166 -56.75 29.57 106.16
CA ARG A 166 -57.23 30.85 106.69
C ARG A 166 -58.76 30.93 106.69
N VAL A 167 -59.43 30.45 105.64
CA VAL A 167 -60.91 30.36 105.59
C VAL A 167 -61.43 29.44 106.69
N TYR A 168 -60.89 28.23 106.86
CA TYR A 168 -61.30 27.32 107.94
C TYR A 168 -61.10 27.94 109.34
N SER A 169 -60.03 28.72 109.53
CA SER A 169 -59.77 29.44 110.78
C SER A 169 -60.82 30.53 111.03
N LEU A 170 -61.17 31.31 110.01
CA LEU A 170 -62.23 32.33 110.06
C LEU A 170 -63.61 31.71 110.25
N GLU A 171 -63.94 30.60 109.59
CA GLU A 171 -65.17 29.84 109.81
C GLU A 171 -65.27 29.33 111.25
N GLY A 172 -64.16 28.87 111.83
CA GLY A 172 -64.07 28.49 113.24
C GLY A 172 -64.38 29.66 114.18
N LEU A 173 -63.79 30.84 113.93
CA LEU A 173 -64.07 32.07 114.67
C LEU A 173 -65.52 32.53 114.50
N VAL A 174 -66.10 32.45 113.30
CA VAL A 174 -67.51 32.78 113.04
C VAL A 174 -68.46 31.81 113.73
N LYS A 175 -68.15 30.50 113.76
CA LYS A 175 -68.91 29.51 114.55
C LYS A 175 -68.84 29.84 116.04
N LYS A 176 -67.66 30.22 116.56
CA LYS A 176 -67.51 30.62 117.95
C LYS A 176 -68.31 31.89 118.27
N LEU A 177 -68.16 32.96 117.47
CA LEU A 177 -68.93 34.20 117.65
C LEU A 177 -70.45 33.97 117.56
N LYS A 178 -70.91 33.03 116.74
CA LYS A 178 -72.33 32.63 116.71
C LYS A 178 -72.77 31.91 117.98
N LEU A 179 -71.93 31.03 118.55
CA LEU A 179 -72.18 30.39 119.84
C LEU A 179 -72.19 31.42 120.99
N ASP A 180 -71.16 32.27 121.05
CA ASP A 180 -71.06 33.36 122.03
C ASP A 180 -72.28 34.31 121.94
N LEU A 181 -72.80 34.58 120.73
CA LEU A 181 -74.02 35.36 120.52
C LEU A 181 -75.30 34.61 120.96
N THR A 182 -75.38 33.29 120.76
CA THR A 182 -76.54 32.51 121.26
C THR A 182 -76.50 32.31 122.77
N ASP A 183 -75.32 32.21 123.39
CA ASP A 183 -75.16 32.11 124.84
C ASP A 183 -75.44 33.46 125.53
N ALA A 184 -75.02 34.57 124.92
CA ALA A 184 -75.41 35.92 125.34
C ALA A 184 -76.92 36.18 125.17
N SER A 185 -77.52 35.67 124.08
CA SER A 185 -78.98 35.72 123.85
C SER A 185 -79.77 34.81 124.81
N GLY A 186 -79.12 33.82 125.43
CA GLY A 186 -79.71 32.91 126.41
C GLY A 186 -79.70 33.42 127.85
N SER A 187 -79.01 34.53 128.15
CA SER A 187 -78.79 34.97 129.53
C SER A 187 -78.70 36.49 129.72
N LEU A 188 -79.82 37.20 129.49
CA LEU A 188 -80.14 38.44 130.22
C LEU A 188 -81.64 38.74 130.12
N SER A 189 -82.35 38.49 131.22
CA SER A 189 -83.73 38.92 131.46
C SER A 189 -83.74 39.85 132.69
N LEU A 190 -84.69 40.78 132.71
CA LEU A 190 -85.00 41.75 133.78
C LEU A 190 -84.02 42.91 134.06
N GLU A 191 -84.48 44.09 133.65
CA GLU A 191 -84.88 45.23 134.51
C GLU A 191 -83.89 46.19 135.18
N SER A 192 -84.38 47.44 135.22
CA SER A 192 -84.09 48.56 136.13
C SER A 192 -82.71 49.23 136.08
N ASP A 193 -82.60 50.55 136.29
CA ASP A 193 -83.58 51.65 136.13
C ASP A 193 -82.84 52.99 136.30
N SER A 194 -83.59 54.10 136.31
CA SER A 194 -83.20 55.39 136.88
C SER A 194 -82.18 56.21 136.06
N ASP A 195 -82.31 57.53 135.94
CA ASP A 195 -83.23 58.52 136.53
C ASP A 195 -83.07 59.79 135.64
N GLN A 196 -83.85 60.87 135.64
CA GLN A 196 -85.12 61.35 136.21
C GLN A 196 -85.28 62.73 135.48
N ILE A 197 -86.45 63.28 135.13
CA ILE A 197 -87.39 63.96 136.02
C ILE A 197 -88.68 64.20 135.24
N VAL A 198 -89.79 63.72 135.79
CA VAL A 198 -91.14 64.26 135.54
C VAL A 198 -91.40 65.36 136.56
N ILE A 199 -92.01 66.48 136.15
CA ILE A 199 -92.76 67.35 137.08
C ILE A 199 -94.13 67.62 136.46
N GLU A 200 -95.15 66.94 136.99
CA GLU A 200 -96.52 67.45 136.96
C GLU A 200 -96.62 68.70 137.85
N ASN A 201 -97.40 69.69 137.43
CA ASN A 201 -98.10 70.57 138.36
C ASN A 201 -99.46 70.91 137.77
N GLN A 202 -100.52 70.59 138.51
CA GLN A 202 -101.91 70.86 138.14
C GLN A 202 -102.37 72.24 138.62
N ALA A 203 -103.51 72.67 138.05
CA ALA A 203 -104.45 73.67 138.53
C ALA A 203 -104.07 75.17 138.39
N GLY A 204 -105.03 75.97 137.90
CA GLY A 204 -105.08 77.40 138.24
C GLY A 204 -105.43 78.43 137.16
N GLU A 205 -106.48 78.20 136.35
CA GLU A 205 -107.27 79.26 135.67
C GLU A 205 -106.61 80.14 134.57
N SER A 206 -107.48 80.75 133.75
CA SER A 206 -107.22 81.87 132.81
C SER A 206 -106.56 81.60 131.43
N GLU A 207 -107.37 81.07 130.51
CA GLU A 207 -107.49 81.48 129.08
C GLU A 207 -106.23 81.64 128.16
N LYS A 208 -105.93 80.56 127.41
CA LYS A 208 -105.53 80.51 125.98
C LYS A 208 -104.14 81.04 125.51
N PRO A 209 -103.60 80.58 124.35
CA PRO A 209 -104.03 79.45 123.49
C PRO A 209 -102.99 78.31 123.33
N GLU A 210 -103.46 77.12 122.98
CA GLU A 210 -102.70 75.86 122.94
C GLU A 210 -101.78 75.65 121.70
N ASP A 211 -101.73 76.61 120.76
CA ASP A 211 -100.99 76.45 119.50
C ASP A 211 -99.46 76.32 119.68
N SER A 212 -98.89 76.88 120.76
CA SER A 212 -97.44 77.02 120.91
C SER A 212 -96.68 75.70 121.09
N HIS A 213 -97.25 74.72 121.81
CA HIS A 213 -96.54 73.48 122.13
C HIS A 213 -96.59 72.45 121.00
N GLN A 214 -97.65 72.45 120.18
CA GLN A 214 -97.69 71.60 119.00
C GLN A 214 -96.71 72.09 117.93
N LEU A 215 -96.61 73.40 117.72
CA LEU A 215 -95.56 74.01 116.90
C LEU A 215 -94.14 73.63 117.38
N GLU A 216 -93.89 73.59 118.69
CA GLU A 216 -92.57 73.26 119.25
C GLU A 216 -92.15 71.80 119.02
N ALA A 217 -93.09 70.86 119.08
CA ALA A 217 -92.88 69.46 118.73
C ALA A 217 -92.64 69.28 117.21
N GLU A 218 -93.42 69.97 116.36
CA GLU A 218 -93.24 69.98 114.90
C GLU A 218 -91.88 70.59 114.51
N ILE A 219 -91.47 71.70 115.14
CA ILE A 219 -90.14 72.31 114.96
C ILE A 219 -89.02 71.33 115.33
N SER A 220 -89.18 70.56 116.41
CA SER A 220 -88.18 69.59 116.86
C SER A 220 -88.06 68.37 115.92
N SER A 221 -89.19 67.91 115.38
CA SER A 221 -89.25 66.87 114.35
C SER A 221 -88.61 67.35 113.04
N LEU A 222 -89.00 68.53 112.55
CA LEU A 222 -88.43 69.17 111.36
C LEU A 222 -86.92 69.40 111.50
N LYS A 223 -86.44 69.82 112.68
CA LYS A 223 -85.01 70.01 112.95
C LYS A 223 -84.23 68.69 112.87
N SER A 224 -84.82 67.60 113.34
CA SER A 224 -84.26 66.24 113.24
C SER A 224 -84.26 65.74 111.80
N GLN A 225 -85.35 65.98 111.06
CA GLN A 225 -85.46 65.66 109.63
C GLN A 225 -84.45 66.46 108.78
N VAL A 226 -84.26 67.74 109.07
CA VAL A 226 -83.23 68.60 108.44
C VAL A 226 -81.82 68.09 108.76
N GLY A 227 -81.58 67.62 110.00
CA GLY A 227 -80.32 66.96 110.37
C GLY A 227 -80.06 65.71 109.54
N TRP A 228 -81.03 64.81 109.44
CA TRP A 228 -80.94 63.60 108.62
C TRP A 228 -80.76 63.91 107.12
N LEU A 229 -81.54 64.85 106.57
CA LEU A 229 -81.43 65.28 105.17
C LEU A 229 -80.06 65.90 104.86
N ARG A 230 -79.46 66.65 105.81
CA ARG A 230 -78.08 67.17 105.66
C ARG A 230 -77.06 66.03 105.62
N SER A 231 -77.14 65.06 106.54
CA SER A 231 -76.23 63.91 106.54
C SER A 231 -76.39 63.02 105.28
N ALA A 232 -77.63 62.88 104.79
CA ALA A 232 -77.91 62.16 103.54
C ALA A 232 -77.37 62.91 102.31
N LEU A 233 -77.50 64.25 102.28
CA LEU A 233 -76.94 65.10 101.23
C LEU A 233 -75.40 65.03 101.22
N GLU A 234 -74.76 65.19 102.38
CA GLU A 234 -73.30 65.08 102.54
C GLU A 234 -72.80 63.70 102.09
N THR A 235 -73.50 62.62 102.45
CA THR A 235 -73.18 61.26 102.00
C THR A 235 -73.33 61.10 100.48
N ALA A 236 -74.34 61.71 99.87
CA ALA A 236 -74.56 61.68 98.43
C ALA A 236 -73.50 62.51 97.68
N GLU A 237 -73.12 63.66 98.24
CA GLU A 237 -72.08 64.54 97.70
C GLU A 237 -70.70 63.89 97.76
N ILE A 238 -70.34 63.22 98.87
CA ILE A 238 -69.11 62.43 98.97
C ILE A 238 -69.08 61.33 97.89
N LYS A 239 -70.16 60.57 97.73
CA LYS A 239 -70.25 59.52 96.69
C LYS A 239 -70.14 60.06 95.26
N PHE A 240 -70.73 61.22 95.00
CA PHE A 240 -70.62 61.88 93.70
C PHE A 240 -69.16 62.28 93.40
N HIS A 241 -68.46 62.86 94.38
CA HIS A 241 -67.04 63.21 94.23
C HIS A 241 -66.15 61.96 94.13
N GLU A 242 -66.42 60.89 94.89
CA GLU A 242 -65.68 59.63 94.81
C GLU A 242 -65.81 58.98 93.42
N GLU A 243 -67.04 58.91 92.87
CA GLU A 243 -67.26 58.36 91.53
C GLU A 243 -66.70 59.29 90.43
N GLN A 244 -66.71 60.61 90.62
CA GLN A 244 -66.03 61.56 89.72
C GLN A 244 -64.50 61.35 89.72
N ILE A 245 -63.88 61.15 90.89
CA ILE A 245 -62.46 60.83 91.02
C ILE A 245 -62.16 59.48 90.34
N ARG A 246 -62.96 58.46 90.63
CA ARG A 246 -62.82 57.11 90.05
C ARG A 246 -62.91 57.14 88.52
N SER A 247 -63.93 57.80 87.97
CA SER A 247 -64.11 58.00 86.53
C SER A 247 -62.92 58.74 85.93
N THR A 248 -62.46 59.82 86.56
CA THR A 248 -61.28 60.58 86.11
C THR A 248 -60.00 59.72 86.09
N VAL A 249 -59.79 58.87 87.09
CA VAL A 249 -58.64 57.95 87.14
C VAL A 249 -58.74 56.86 86.07
N GLN A 250 -59.90 56.25 85.89
CA GLN A 250 -60.14 55.26 84.83
C GLN A 250 -59.91 55.86 83.44
N ILE A 251 -60.43 57.07 83.18
CA ILE A 251 -60.23 57.79 81.92
C ILE A 251 -58.73 58.08 81.69
N LYS A 252 -57.99 58.52 82.71
CA LYS A 252 -56.54 58.77 82.58
C LYS A 252 -55.77 57.49 82.28
N SER A 253 -56.03 56.41 83.02
CA SER A 253 -55.39 55.10 82.79
C SER A 253 -55.69 54.54 81.40
N ALA A 254 -56.93 54.66 80.90
CA ALA A 254 -57.28 54.27 79.54
C ALA A 254 -56.53 55.08 78.47
N HIS A 255 -56.38 56.39 78.65
CA HIS A 255 -55.58 57.23 77.74
C HIS A 255 -54.09 56.88 77.78
N GLU A 256 -53.54 56.58 78.94
CA GLU A 256 -52.13 56.17 79.11
C GLU A 256 -51.85 54.84 78.38
N LEU A 257 -52.71 53.83 78.55
CA LEU A 257 -52.64 52.57 77.80
C LEU A 257 -52.74 52.78 76.28
N VAL A 258 -53.63 53.66 75.81
CA VAL A 258 -53.75 53.99 74.37
C VAL A 258 -52.48 54.67 73.85
N GLN A 259 -51.85 55.56 74.62
CA GLN A 259 -50.57 56.17 74.22
C GLN A 259 -49.43 55.16 74.22
N GLN A 260 -49.37 54.24 75.20
CA GLN A 260 -48.40 53.16 75.22
C GLN A 260 -48.54 52.28 73.97
N ILE A 261 -49.73 51.73 73.71
CA ILE A 261 -50.04 50.91 72.53
C ILE A 261 -49.66 51.66 71.24
N LYS A 262 -49.98 52.96 71.15
CA LYS A 262 -49.62 53.78 69.98
C LYS A 262 -48.10 53.88 69.81
N SER A 263 -47.35 54.12 70.88
CA SER A 263 -45.89 54.22 70.84
C SER A 263 -45.21 52.89 70.49
N GLU A 264 -45.70 51.77 71.02
CA GLU A 264 -45.23 50.42 70.70
C GLU A 264 -45.53 50.06 69.24
N ALA A 265 -46.73 50.37 68.75
CA ALA A 265 -47.11 50.19 67.36
C ALA A 265 -46.23 51.01 66.40
N SER A 266 -46.00 52.31 66.69
CA SER A 266 -45.12 53.15 65.86
C SER A 266 -43.65 52.72 65.91
N SER A 267 -43.15 52.21 67.05
CA SER A 267 -41.81 51.62 67.13
C SER A 267 -41.70 50.40 66.22
N ARG A 268 -42.68 49.49 66.30
CA ARG A 268 -42.70 48.27 65.50
C ARG A 268 -42.92 48.51 64.01
N GLU A 269 -43.67 49.54 63.65
CA GLU A 269 -43.82 50.01 62.27
C GLU A 269 -42.47 50.51 61.73
N ALA A 270 -41.72 51.31 62.50
CA ALA A 270 -40.39 51.78 62.12
C ALA A 270 -39.36 50.63 62.00
N GLU A 271 -39.38 49.65 62.90
CA GLU A 271 -38.56 48.43 62.82
C GLU A 271 -38.84 47.66 61.51
N LEU A 272 -40.11 47.45 61.18
CA LEU A 272 -40.51 46.73 59.96
C LEU A 272 -40.15 47.50 58.68
N LEU A 273 -40.26 48.83 58.69
CA LEU A 273 -39.82 49.68 57.57
C LEU A 273 -38.31 49.61 57.36
N ALA A 274 -37.52 49.62 58.43
CA ALA A 274 -36.06 49.52 58.35
C ALA A 274 -35.59 48.15 57.84
N GLU A 275 -36.20 47.05 58.31
CA GLU A 275 -35.90 45.71 57.81
C GLU A 275 -36.37 45.52 56.35
N LEU A 276 -37.48 46.16 55.94
CA LEU A 276 -37.93 46.19 54.56
C LEU A 276 -36.98 46.99 53.64
N GLU A 277 -36.49 48.14 54.10
CA GLU A 277 -35.50 48.94 53.35
C GLU A 277 -34.20 48.16 53.16
N LYS A 278 -33.71 47.51 54.22
CA LYS A 278 -32.55 46.61 54.17
C LYS A 278 -32.75 45.40 53.25
N ALA A 279 -33.90 44.74 53.33
CA ALA A 279 -34.22 43.64 52.41
C ALA A 279 -34.28 44.11 50.94
N ASN A 280 -34.74 45.34 50.69
CA ASN A 280 -34.73 45.93 49.35
C ASN A 280 -33.30 46.26 48.86
N SER A 281 -32.40 46.73 49.73
CA SER A 281 -30.98 46.91 49.35
C SER A 281 -30.31 45.56 49.08
N ASP A 282 -30.53 44.55 49.91
CA ASP A 282 -29.98 43.20 49.72
C ASP A 282 -30.45 42.59 48.38
N ILE A 283 -31.73 42.79 48.02
CA ILE A 283 -32.28 42.38 46.71
C ILE A 283 -31.64 43.16 45.56
N ALA A 284 -31.40 44.47 45.71
CA ALA A 284 -30.76 45.28 44.69
C ALA A 284 -29.30 44.85 44.44
N ASP A 285 -28.54 44.58 45.50
CA ASP A 285 -27.15 44.10 45.43
C ASP A 285 -27.07 42.69 44.84
N LEU A 286 -27.95 41.77 45.26
CA LEU A 286 -28.04 40.43 44.64
C LEU A 286 -28.39 40.50 43.16
N LYS A 287 -29.27 41.43 42.76
CA LYS A 287 -29.63 41.65 41.36
C LYS A 287 -28.45 42.22 40.56
N ALA A 288 -27.68 43.16 41.12
CA ALA A 288 -26.47 43.67 40.48
C ALA A 288 -25.43 42.56 40.25
N ASN A 289 -25.14 41.77 41.29
CA ASN A 289 -24.24 40.61 41.18
C ASN A 289 -24.72 39.57 40.15
N LEU A 290 -26.03 39.36 40.03
CA LEU A 290 -26.61 38.45 39.02
C LEU A 290 -26.40 38.99 37.60
N MET A 291 -26.65 40.29 37.37
CA MET A 291 -26.38 40.93 36.06
C MET A 291 -24.89 40.85 35.69
N ASP A 292 -23.99 41.12 36.64
CA ASP A 292 -22.54 41.02 36.40
C ASP A 292 -22.16 39.58 36.00
N LYS A 293 -22.70 38.57 36.69
CA LYS A 293 -22.47 37.15 36.34
C LYS A 293 -23.10 36.73 35.02
N GLU A 294 -24.25 37.29 34.65
CA GLU A 294 -24.86 37.09 33.33
C GLU A 294 -23.97 37.66 32.22
N THR A 295 -23.38 38.85 32.41
CA THR A 295 -22.42 39.41 31.44
C THR A 295 -21.11 38.65 31.34
N GLU A 296 -20.57 38.12 32.46
CA GLU A 296 -19.39 37.26 32.45
C GLU A 296 -19.66 35.95 31.69
N LEU A 297 -20.83 35.32 31.92
CA LEU A 297 -21.24 34.12 31.20
C LEU A 297 -21.45 34.38 29.70
N GLN A 298 -22.04 35.52 29.33
CA GLN A 298 -22.20 35.92 27.93
C GLN A 298 -20.84 36.07 27.23
N GLY A 299 -19.88 36.74 27.87
CA GLY A 299 -18.51 36.87 27.34
C GLY A 299 -17.79 35.53 27.18
N ILE A 300 -17.95 34.60 28.14
CA ILE A 300 -17.43 33.23 28.04
C ILE A 300 -18.11 32.46 26.91
N SER A 301 -19.41 32.67 26.66
CA SER A 301 -20.11 32.03 25.53
C SER A 301 -19.56 32.52 24.19
N GLU A 302 -19.37 33.83 24.04
CA GLU A 302 -18.81 34.45 22.83
C GLU A 302 -17.37 33.99 22.55
N GLU A 303 -16.52 33.90 23.59
CA GLU A 303 -15.16 33.35 23.44
C GLU A 303 -15.18 31.87 23.01
N ASN A 304 -16.07 31.05 23.59
CA ASN A 304 -16.21 29.65 23.21
C ASN A 304 -16.68 29.48 21.75
N GLU A 305 -17.61 30.31 21.27
CA GLU A 305 -18.01 30.33 19.86
C GLU A 305 -16.86 30.73 18.94
N GLU A 306 -16.07 31.74 19.31
CA GLU A 306 -14.89 32.15 18.53
C GLU A 306 -13.81 31.06 18.49
N LEU A 307 -13.54 30.41 19.63
CA LEU A 307 -12.61 29.28 19.72
C LEU A 307 -13.09 28.07 18.92
N HIS A 308 -14.39 27.78 18.92
CA HIS A 308 -14.98 26.72 18.09
C HIS A 308 -14.79 27.01 16.60
N MET A 309 -15.11 28.23 16.15
CA MET A 309 -14.89 28.64 14.75
C MET A 309 -13.41 28.58 14.35
N LYS A 310 -12.48 28.98 15.23
CA LYS A 310 -11.03 28.83 15.02
C LYS A 310 -10.61 27.36 14.92
N LEU A 311 -11.13 26.49 15.78
CA LEU A 311 -10.84 25.05 15.76
C LEU A 311 -11.33 24.40 14.46
N GLU A 312 -12.58 24.65 14.09
CA GLU A 312 -13.21 24.11 12.88
C GLU A 312 -12.46 24.56 11.62
N LYS A 313 -12.11 25.85 11.52
CA LYS A 313 -11.31 26.39 10.42
C LYS A 313 -9.90 25.78 10.35
N ASN A 314 -9.24 25.56 11.48
CA ASN A 314 -7.92 24.93 11.50
C ASN A 314 -8.00 23.46 11.05
N LEU A 315 -9.05 22.74 11.46
CA LEU A 315 -9.30 21.36 11.02
C LEU A 315 -9.65 21.27 9.54
N SER A 316 -10.46 22.19 9.00
CA SER A 316 -10.78 22.22 7.57
C SER A 316 -9.54 22.54 6.73
N CYS A 317 -8.79 23.60 7.05
CA CYS A 317 -7.56 23.95 6.32
C CYS A 317 -6.48 22.86 6.41
N GLN A 318 -6.35 22.16 7.56
CA GLN A 318 -5.43 21.02 7.66
C GLN A 318 -5.90 19.82 6.81
N ARG A 319 -7.21 19.58 6.71
CA ARG A 319 -7.75 18.51 5.86
C ARG A 319 -7.62 18.84 4.37
N GLU A 320 -7.92 20.07 3.98
CA GLU A 320 -7.78 20.58 2.62
C GLU A 320 -6.33 20.48 2.14
N SER A 321 -5.37 20.97 2.92
CA SER A 321 -3.95 20.89 2.57
C SER A 321 -3.40 19.45 2.51
N LYS A 322 -3.90 18.52 3.34
CA LYS A 322 -3.59 17.09 3.20
C LYS A 322 -4.11 16.51 1.88
N LEU A 323 -5.38 16.74 1.57
CA LEU A 323 -6.01 16.29 0.32
C LEU A 323 -5.35 16.91 -0.92
N GLU A 324 -4.94 18.19 -0.86
CA GLU A 324 -4.22 18.85 -1.95
C GLU A 324 -2.85 18.23 -2.20
N ASN A 325 -2.11 17.88 -1.13
CA ASN A 325 -0.83 17.18 -1.23
C ASN A 325 -1.00 15.75 -1.78
N GLU A 326 -1.98 14.99 -1.29
CA GLU A 326 -2.30 13.64 -1.81
C GLU A 326 -2.67 13.69 -3.30
N LEU A 327 -3.49 14.67 -3.70
CA LEU A 327 -3.91 14.90 -5.08
C LEU A 327 -2.71 15.31 -5.96
N LYS A 328 -1.76 16.09 -5.44
CA LYS A 328 -0.51 16.43 -6.13
C LYS A 328 0.37 15.18 -6.35
N VAL A 329 0.60 14.37 -5.32
CA VAL A 329 1.37 13.11 -5.43
C VAL A 329 0.71 12.16 -6.43
N LEU A 330 -0.61 12.05 -6.41
CA LEU A 330 -1.34 11.21 -7.38
C LEU A 330 -1.23 11.74 -8.82
N LYS A 331 -1.24 13.07 -9.03
CA LYS A 331 -0.98 13.67 -10.34
C LYS A 331 0.42 13.36 -10.85
N GLU A 332 1.44 13.47 -9.99
CA GLU A 332 2.83 13.14 -10.32
C GLU A 332 2.95 11.65 -10.71
N ALA A 333 2.41 10.74 -9.90
CA ALA A 333 2.38 9.30 -10.19
C ALA A 333 1.63 8.95 -11.50
N VAL A 334 0.57 9.68 -11.86
CA VAL A 334 -0.13 9.52 -13.16
C VAL A 334 0.71 9.99 -14.34
N VAL A 335 1.51 11.05 -14.18
CA VAL A 335 2.46 11.49 -15.21
C VAL A 335 3.57 10.45 -15.41
N ASP A 336 4.13 9.92 -14.33
CA ASP A 336 5.17 8.89 -14.38
C ASP A 336 4.64 7.58 -14.99
N LEU A 337 3.44 7.14 -14.60
CA LEU A 337 2.77 5.99 -15.22
C LEU A 337 2.57 6.21 -16.73
N LYS A 338 2.15 7.41 -17.12
CA LYS A 338 1.95 7.75 -18.54
C LYS A 338 3.27 7.77 -19.32
N ALA A 339 4.36 8.26 -18.72
CA ALA A 339 5.69 8.19 -19.33
C ALA A 339 6.12 6.73 -19.55
N ASN A 340 6.05 5.89 -18.52
CA ASN A 340 6.34 4.46 -18.61
C ASN A 340 5.47 3.73 -19.65
N MET A 341 4.19 4.11 -19.79
CA MET A 341 3.31 3.56 -20.84
C MET A 341 3.74 3.98 -22.25
N MET A 342 4.11 5.25 -22.47
CA MET A 342 4.63 5.71 -23.76
C MET A 342 5.95 5.01 -24.12
N ASP A 343 6.87 4.86 -23.15
CA ASP A 343 8.13 4.14 -23.37
C ASP A 343 7.86 2.68 -23.80
N LYS A 344 6.94 1.98 -23.10
CA LYS A 344 6.52 0.62 -23.47
C LYS A 344 5.81 0.54 -24.81
N GLU A 345 5.03 1.55 -25.19
CA GLU A 345 4.42 1.66 -26.52
C GLU A 345 5.49 1.81 -27.62
N THR A 346 6.52 2.62 -27.40
CA THR A 346 7.65 2.74 -28.35
C THR A 346 8.49 1.46 -28.44
N GLU A 347 8.72 0.75 -27.33
CA GLU A 347 9.41 -0.55 -27.33
C GLU A 347 8.63 -1.60 -28.13
N LEU A 348 7.30 -1.68 -27.94
CA LEU A 348 6.44 -2.56 -28.71
C LEU A 348 6.41 -2.21 -30.20
N GLN A 349 6.39 -0.91 -30.55
CA GLN A 349 6.46 -0.46 -31.94
C GLN A 349 7.79 -0.88 -32.60
N ASN A 350 8.92 -0.67 -31.92
CA ASN A 350 10.24 -1.10 -32.40
C ASN A 350 10.29 -2.63 -32.63
N ILE A 351 9.78 -3.42 -31.67
CA ILE A 351 9.70 -4.89 -31.78
C ILE A 351 8.78 -5.30 -32.94
N SER A 352 7.69 -4.57 -33.20
CA SER A 352 6.80 -4.82 -34.33
C SER A 352 7.50 -4.58 -35.67
N GLU A 353 8.22 -3.47 -35.81
CA GLU A 353 9.00 -3.12 -37.00
C GLU A 353 10.15 -4.12 -37.25
N GLU A 354 10.86 -4.56 -36.20
CA GLU A 354 11.88 -5.59 -36.30
C GLU A 354 11.27 -6.94 -36.76
N ASN A 355 10.12 -7.34 -36.22
CA ASN A 355 9.43 -8.55 -36.64
C ASN A 355 8.97 -8.49 -38.11
N GLU A 356 8.53 -7.33 -38.61
CA GLU A 356 8.20 -7.14 -40.03
C GLU A 356 9.45 -7.24 -40.91
N MET A 357 10.55 -6.58 -40.52
CA MET A 357 11.86 -6.70 -41.19
C MET A 357 12.36 -8.15 -41.25
N LEU A 358 12.27 -8.89 -40.14
CA LEU A 358 12.65 -10.31 -40.08
C LEU A 358 11.77 -11.18 -40.98
N ARG A 359 10.45 -10.94 -41.04
CA ARG A 359 9.55 -11.63 -41.96
C ARG A 359 9.93 -11.39 -43.42
N LEU A 360 10.21 -10.13 -43.79
CA LEU A 360 10.65 -9.78 -45.16
C LEU A 360 11.99 -10.42 -45.53
N GLU A 361 12.94 -10.52 -44.58
CA GLU A 361 14.22 -11.20 -44.79
C GLU A 361 14.05 -12.73 -44.93
N ILE A 362 13.16 -13.35 -44.14
CA ILE A 362 12.79 -14.77 -44.28
C ILE A 362 12.19 -15.03 -45.67
N SER A 363 11.16 -14.28 -46.07
CA SER A 363 10.55 -14.46 -47.40
C SER A 363 11.52 -14.21 -48.55
N ARG A 364 12.45 -13.25 -48.41
CA ARG A 364 13.53 -13.03 -49.40
C ARG A 364 14.45 -14.25 -49.49
N ARG A 365 14.90 -14.78 -48.35
CA ARG A 365 15.74 -15.98 -48.28
C ARG A 365 15.03 -17.21 -48.85
N GLU A 366 13.72 -17.34 -48.66
CA GLU A 366 12.91 -18.41 -49.25
C GLU A 366 12.80 -18.28 -50.78
N MET A 367 12.54 -17.07 -51.28
CA MET A 367 12.56 -16.80 -52.74
C MET A 367 13.92 -17.09 -53.37
N ASP A 368 15.03 -16.71 -52.71
CA ASP A 368 16.37 -16.96 -53.23
C ASP A 368 16.76 -18.43 -53.15
N LYS A 369 16.36 -19.15 -52.08
CA LYS A 369 16.44 -20.63 -52.01
C LYS A 369 15.66 -21.30 -53.15
N GLY A 370 14.46 -20.80 -53.46
CA GLY A 370 13.67 -21.25 -54.61
C GLY A 370 14.45 -21.11 -55.92
N LYS A 371 14.95 -19.90 -56.23
CA LYS A 371 15.76 -19.64 -57.42
C LYS A 371 17.03 -20.50 -57.49
N THR A 372 17.70 -20.77 -56.37
CA THR A 372 18.88 -21.66 -56.36
C THR A 372 18.49 -23.11 -56.58
N ASN A 373 17.39 -23.58 -56.00
CA ASN A 373 16.89 -24.95 -56.21
C ASN A 373 16.44 -25.15 -57.66
N ASP A 374 15.75 -24.16 -58.25
CA ASP A 374 15.35 -24.20 -59.67
C ASP A 374 16.57 -24.25 -60.60
N LYS A 375 17.59 -23.41 -60.35
CA LYS A 375 18.86 -23.44 -61.10
C LYS A 375 19.56 -24.78 -60.97
N VAL A 376 19.75 -25.28 -59.75
CA VAL A 376 20.36 -26.60 -59.49
C VAL A 376 19.54 -27.71 -60.15
N GLY A 377 18.21 -27.60 -60.19
CA GLY A 377 17.32 -28.50 -60.93
C GLY A 377 17.61 -28.49 -62.44
N THR A 378 17.71 -27.31 -63.05
CA THR A 378 18.04 -27.18 -64.48
C THR A 378 19.46 -27.65 -64.82
N GLU A 379 20.44 -27.36 -63.96
CA GLU A 379 21.84 -27.83 -64.13
C GLU A 379 21.95 -29.36 -63.98
N LEU A 380 21.22 -29.94 -63.01
CA LEU A 380 21.12 -31.39 -62.82
C LEU A 380 20.46 -32.08 -64.03
N GLU A 381 19.42 -31.48 -64.62
CA GLU A 381 18.75 -32.02 -65.79
C GLU A 381 19.62 -31.92 -67.05
N LEU A 382 20.35 -30.82 -67.24
CA LEU A 382 21.36 -30.69 -68.29
C LEU A 382 22.50 -31.71 -68.12
N ALA A 383 23.00 -31.91 -66.90
CA ALA A 383 24.02 -32.91 -66.60
C ALA A 383 23.54 -34.33 -66.92
N ARG A 384 22.31 -34.69 -66.52
CA ARG A 384 21.67 -35.98 -66.88
C ARG A 384 21.44 -36.14 -68.38
N ALA A 385 21.16 -35.07 -69.12
CA ALA A 385 21.06 -35.13 -70.58
C ALA A 385 22.42 -35.43 -71.22
N ALA A 386 23.48 -34.74 -70.78
CA ALA A 386 24.85 -34.98 -71.24
C ALA A 386 25.36 -36.39 -70.88
N GLU A 387 25.02 -36.90 -69.68
CA GLU A 387 25.30 -38.28 -69.25
C GLU A 387 24.66 -39.30 -70.20
N ARG A 388 23.37 -39.15 -70.50
CA ARG A 388 22.66 -40.04 -71.45
C ARG A 388 23.29 -39.99 -72.85
N GLU A 389 23.65 -38.80 -73.34
CA GLU A 389 24.30 -38.63 -74.63
C GLU A 389 25.68 -39.30 -74.66
N ALA A 390 26.47 -39.15 -73.60
CA ALA A 390 27.77 -39.82 -73.45
C ALA A 390 27.63 -41.35 -73.43
N CYS A 391 26.64 -41.89 -72.70
CA CYS A 391 26.34 -43.32 -72.70
C CYS A 391 25.93 -43.85 -74.09
N ILE A 392 25.15 -43.09 -74.87
CA ILE A 392 24.80 -43.45 -76.25
C ILE A 392 26.05 -43.46 -77.14
N LYS A 393 26.90 -42.42 -77.06
CA LYS A 393 28.16 -42.34 -77.83
C LYS A 393 29.12 -43.48 -77.46
N LEU A 394 29.23 -43.83 -76.18
CA LEU A 394 30.01 -44.97 -75.71
C LEU A 394 29.51 -46.28 -76.33
N GLY A 395 28.19 -46.52 -76.30
CA GLY A 395 27.58 -47.70 -76.91
C GLY A 395 27.88 -47.82 -78.40
N LEU A 396 27.76 -46.74 -79.16
CA LEU A 396 28.11 -46.69 -80.59
C LEU A 396 29.61 -46.95 -80.83
N ALA A 397 30.49 -46.38 -80.00
CA ALA A 397 31.93 -46.58 -80.10
C ALA A 397 32.33 -48.04 -79.79
N MET A 398 31.69 -48.66 -78.80
CA MET A 398 31.86 -50.09 -78.51
C MET A 398 31.39 -50.96 -79.69
N GLU A 399 30.26 -50.65 -80.30
CA GLU A 399 29.74 -51.40 -81.46
C GLU A 399 30.66 -51.30 -82.69
N GLU A 400 31.26 -50.12 -82.96
CA GLU A 400 32.22 -49.98 -84.06
C GLU A 400 33.59 -50.63 -83.73
N ALA A 401 34.02 -50.62 -82.47
CA ALA A 401 35.20 -51.37 -82.04
C ALA A 401 35.00 -52.88 -82.26
N ASP A 402 33.82 -53.42 -81.92
CA ASP A 402 33.43 -54.81 -82.19
C ASP A 402 33.41 -55.13 -83.69
N LYS A 403 32.84 -54.23 -84.52
CA LYS A 403 32.85 -54.38 -85.99
C LYS A 403 34.27 -54.39 -86.54
N ASN A 404 35.15 -53.52 -86.02
CA ASN A 404 36.56 -53.48 -86.40
C ASN A 404 37.29 -54.76 -85.99
N ASN A 405 37.06 -55.25 -84.76
CA ASN A 405 37.62 -56.52 -84.29
C ASN A 405 37.22 -57.70 -85.20
N ARG A 406 35.93 -57.78 -85.60
CA ARG A 406 35.44 -58.77 -86.59
C ARG A 406 36.01 -58.57 -88.00
N ARG A 407 36.45 -57.37 -88.38
CA ARG A 407 37.19 -57.14 -89.64
C ARG A 407 38.64 -57.63 -89.49
N ALA A 408 39.31 -57.28 -88.40
CA ALA A 408 40.68 -57.71 -88.10
C ALA A 408 40.81 -59.23 -88.03
N ALA A 409 39.87 -59.93 -87.37
CA ALA A 409 39.83 -61.40 -87.33
C ALA A 409 39.79 -62.04 -88.74
N ARG A 410 38.91 -61.55 -89.63
CA ARG A 410 38.82 -62.04 -91.02
C ARG A 410 40.07 -61.75 -91.85
N VAL A 411 40.75 -60.62 -91.59
CA VAL A 411 42.04 -60.29 -92.23
C VAL A 411 43.15 -61.22 -91.73
N ALA A 412 43.14 -61.57 -90.44
CA ALA A 412 44.08 -62.55 -89.88
C ALA A 412 43.88 -63.95 -90.49
N GLU A 413 42.62 -64.43 -90.58
CA GLU A 413 42.27 -65.69 -91.26
C GLU A 413 42.74 -65.72 -92.73
N GLN A 414 42.55 -64.61 -93.47
CA GLN A 414 43.02 -64.49 -94.86
C GLN A 414 44.55 -64.48 -94.96
N LEU A 415 45.25 -63.85 -94.02
CA LEU A 415 46.71 -63.82 -93.98
C LEU A 415 47.28 -65.21 -93.66
N GLU A 416 46.68 -65.95 -92.73
CA GLU A 416 47.07 -67.32 -92.40
C GLU A 416 46.85 -68.25 -93.60
N ALA A 417 45.70 -68.16 -94.28
CA ALA A 417 45.45 -68.90 -95.51
C ALA A 417 46.48 -68.58 -96.62
N ALA A 418 46.86 -67.31 -96.78
CA ALA A 418 47.89 -66.89 -97.72
C ALA A 418 49.29 -67.38 -97.34
N GLN A 419 49.66 -67.38 -96.05
CA GLN A 419 50.92 -67.94 -95.57
C GLN A 419 51.00 -69.45 -95.80
N ASN A 420 49.91 -70.18 -95.53
CA ASN A 420 49.84 -71.62 -95.78
C ASN A 420 50.02 -71.93 -97.27
N ALA A 421 49.30 -71.25 -98.16
CA ALA A 421 49.46 -71.39 -99.62
C ALA A 421 50.89 -71.04 -100.08
N ASN A 422 51.51 -70.00 -99.50
CA ASN A 422 52.88 -69.64 -99.82
C ASN A 422 53.89 -70.71 -99.35
N SER A 423 53.65 -71.35 -98.19
CA SER A 423 54.48 -72.47 -97.70
C SER A 423 54.37 -73.72 -98.59
N GLU A 424 53.21 -73.95 -99.19
CA GLU A 424 52.95 -75.03 -100.15
C GLU A 424 53.68 -74.77 -101.48
N ILE A 425 53.55 -73.56 -102.06
CA ILE A 425 54.32 -73.14 -103.24
C ILE A 425 55.83 -73.26 -102.99
N GLU A 426 56.30 -72.87 -101.81
CA GLU A 426 57.69 -73.04 -101.40
C GLU A 426 58.14 -74.51 -101.33
N ALA A 427 57.25 -75.43 -100.96
CA ALA A 427 57.52 -76.87 -100.97
C ALA A 427 57.57 -77.44 -102.40
N GLU A 428 56.68 -77.01 -103.29
CA GLU A 428 56.71 -77.34 -104.71
C GLU A 428 57.97 -76.81 -105.40
N LEU A 429 58.40 -75.59 -105.08
CA LEU A 429 59.60 -74.96 -105.66
C LEU A 429 60.88 -75.70 -105.22
N ARG A 430 60.94 -76.20 -103.98
CA ARG A 430 62.00 -77.13 -103.54
C ARG A 430 61.95 -78.44 -104.33
N ARG A 431 60.77 -78.99 -104.62
CA ARG A 431 60.58 -80.23 -105.40
C ARG A 431 61.00 -80.07 -106.86
N LEU A 432 60.66 -78.95 -107.50
CA LEU A 432 61.06 -78.60 -108.87
C LEU A 432 62.58 -78.37 -108.98
N LYS A 433 63.22 -77.76 -107.97
CA LYS A 433 64.69 -77.68 -107.90
C LYS A 433 65.35 -79.06 -107.94
N VAL A 434 64.87 -80.00 -107.12
CA VAL A 434 65.39 -81.38 -107.10
C VAL A 434 65.25 -82.05 -108.47
N GLN A 435 64.14 -81.84 -109.18
CA GLN A 435 63.96 -82.35 -110.55
C GLN A 435 64.94 -81.68 -111.53
N SER A 436 65.09 -80.35 -111.51
CA SER A 436 66.02 -79.61 -112.37
C SER A 436 67.47 -80.07 -112.21
N ASP A 437 67.90 -80.35 -110.98
CA ASP A 437 69.24 -80.86 -110.68
C ASP A 437 69.46 -82.29 -111.23
N GLN A 438 68.41 -83.12 -111.29
CA GLN A 438 68.46 -84.44 -111.93
C GLN A 438 68.62 -84.32 -113.46
N TRP A 439 67.87 -83.42 -114.11
CA TRP A 439 68.02 -83.14 -115.55
C TRP A 439 69.42 -82.60 -115.89
N ARG A 440 70.01 -81.75 -115.04
CA ARG A 440 71.37 -81.23 -115.24
C ARG A 440 72.42 -82.36 -115.23
N LYS A 441 72.34 -83.27 -114.25
CA LYS A 441 73.22 -84.45 -114.18
C LYS A 441 73.07 -85.39 -115.38
N ALA A 442 71.85 -85.56 -115.90
CA ALA A 442 71.63 -86.35 -117.11
C ALA A 442 72.29 -85.72 -118.36
N ALA A 443 72.22 -84.39 -118.49
CA ALA A 443 72.85 -83.66 -119.59
C ALA A 443 74.40 -83.71 -119.55
N GLU A 444 74.99 -83.56 -118.36
CA GLU A 444 76.44 -83.65 -118.16
C GLU A 444 76.99 -85.05 -118.50
N ALA A 445 76.25 -86.11 -118.15
CA ALA A 445 76.61 -87.48 -118.51
C ALA A 445 76.53 -87.75 -120.03
N ALA A 446 75.53 -87.17 -120.72
CA ALA A 446 75.37 -87.32 -122.16
C ALA A 446 76.48 -86.60 -122.96
N ALA A 447 76.94 -85.43 -122.49
CA ALA A 447 78.02 -84.68 -123.12
C ALA A 447 79.36 -85.45 -123.11
N ALA A 448 79.60 -86.30 -122.10
CA ALA A 448 80.83 -87.06 -121.96
C ALA A 448 80.99 -88.25 -122.93
N MET A 449 79.92 -88.67 -123.64
CA MET A 449 79.94 -89.88 -124.49
C MET A 449 79.93 -89.61 -126.01
N LEU A 450 79.95 -88.35 -126.46
CA LEU A 450 79.76 -87.98 -127.88
C LEU A 450 80.89 -87.13 -128.50
N SER A 451 82.15 -87.30 -128.10
CA SER A 451 83.28 -86.66 -128.81
C SER A 451 84.55 -87.51 -128.89
N ALA A 452 84.53 -88.46 -129.83
CA ALA A 452 85.76 -89.04 -130.38
C ALA A 452 86.06 -88.39 -131.74
N GLY A 453 87.33 -88.11 -132.03
CA GLY A 453 87.77 -88.02 -133.44
C GLY A 453 88.14 -86.66 -134.06
N ASN A 454 88.97 -85.87 -133.38
CA ASN A 454 90.19 -85.26 -133.98
C ASN A 454 90.13 -84.09 -135.03
N ASN A 455 91.04 -83.13 -134.80
CA ASN A 455 91.73 -82.23 -135.75
C ASN A 455 91.06 -81.01 -136.43
N GLY A 456 91.67 -79.83 -136.20
CA GLY A 456 91.79 -78.72 -137.17
C GLY A 456 90.99 -77.45 -136.85
N LYS A 457 91.48 -76.49 -136.05
CA LYS A 457 92.50 -75.44 -136.31
C LYS A 457 92.03 -74.23 -137.14
N PHE A 458 92.08 -73.03 -136.51
CA PHE A 458 92.06 -71.67 -137.10
C PHE A 458 90.76 -71.30 -137.87
N MET A 459 90.26 -70.07 -137.92
CA MET A 459 90.77 -68.72 -137.61
C MET A 459 89.53 -67.84 -137.29
N GLU A 460 89.36 -67.25 -136.10
CA GLU A 460 89.78 -65.89 -135.74
C GLU A 460 89.55 -64.79 -136.81
N ARG A 461 88.52 -63.95 -136.62
CA ARG A 461 88.45 -62.47 -136.85
C ARG A 461 86.98 -62.01 -136.84
N THR A 462 86.50 -61.16 -135.92
CA THR A 462 86.76 -59.71 -135.70
C THR A 462 85.68 -58.84 -136.34
N GLY A 463 85.19 -57.84 -135.59
CA GLY A 463 84.46 -56.69 -136.13
C GLY A 463 82.94 -56.84 -136.03
N SER A 464 82.20 -56.10 -135.19
CA SER A 464 82.17 -54.64 -134.98
C SER A 464 81.52 -53.86 -136.13
N LEU A 465 80.19 -53.94 -136.18
CA LEU A 465 79.21 -52.96 -136.71
C LEU A 465 77.84 -53.50 -136.28
N ASP A 466 76.83 -52.72 -135.90
CA ASP A 466 76.82 -51.34 -135.39
C ASP A 466 75.49 -51.15 -134.63
N SER A 467 75.53 -50.48 -133.48
CA SER A 467 74.32 -49.98 -132.80
C SER A 467 74.55 -48.53 -132.38
N HIS A 468 75.01 -47.74 -133.35
CA HIS A 468 75.04 -46.29 -133.31
C HIS A 468 73.65 -45.73 -132.97
N TYR A 469 73.58 -45.01 -131.84
CA TYR A 469 73.61 -43.55 -131.80
C TYR A 469 72.32 -42.89 -132.34
N ASN A 470 71.54 -42.38 -131.39
CA ASN A 470 71.29 -40.94 -131.39
C ASN A 470 71.50 -40.38 -129.96
N PRO A 471 71.99 -39.14 -129.79
CA PRO A 471 72.79 -38.78 -128.61
C PRO A 471 72.26 -37.56 -127.81
N VAL A 472 72.95 -37.21 -126.71
CA VAL A 472 73.12 -35.83 -126.16
C VAL A 472 71.81 -35.04 -125.92
N THR A 473 71.28 -34.90 -124.70
CA THR A 473 71.78 -34.18 -123.49
C THR A 473 71.01 -34.70 -122.25
N GLY A 474 71.42 -34.59 -120.98
CA GLY A 474 72.50 -33.82 -120.33
C GLY A 474 71.99 -33.02 -119.11
N LYS A 475 71.78 -33.67 -117.94
CA LYS A 475 71.73 -33.17 -116.52
C LYS A 475 71.25 -34.33 -115.60
N VAL A 476 71.88 -34.73 -114.48
CA VAL A 476 72.13 -34.04 -113.18
C VAL A 476 70.79 -33.66 -112.49
N SER A 477 70.46 -33.93 -111.22
CA SER A 477 71.14 -34.51 -110.03
C SER A 477 70.57 -35.92 -109.70
N SER A 478 70.87 -36.68 -108.63
CA SER A 478 71.49 -36.46 -107.29
C SER A 478 70.58 -35.83 -106.19
N PRO A 479 70.81 -36.06 -104.87
CA PRO A 479 69.73 -36.19 -103.87
C PRO A 479 69.82 -35.25 -102.62
N TYR A 480 68.85 -35.41 -101.71
CA TYR A 480 68.85 -35.03 -100.27
C TYR A 480 68.65 -33.53 -99.88
N THR A 481 67.90 -33.34 -98.78
CA THR A 481 67.81 -32.18 -97.83
C THR A 481 67.38 -30.76 -98.26
N GLU A 482 66.45 -30.23 -97.43
CA GLU A 482 66.36 -28.88 -96.81
C GLU A 482 66.87 -27.62 -97.54
N ASP A 483 65.93 -26.72 -97.87
CA ASP A 483 65.87 -25.31 -97.40
C ASP A 483 64.41 -24.84 -97.66
N MET A 484 63.62 -24.36 -96.69
CA MET A 484 63.63 -23.06 -95.99
C MET A 484 62.98 -21.91 -96.79
N ASP A 485 62.43 -20.97 -96.01
CA ASP A 485 62.02 -19.60 -96.35
C ASP A 485 60.82 -19.36 -97.31
N ASP A 486 60.00 -18.33 -97.08
CA ASP A 486 59.62 -17.69 -95.81
C ASP A 486 58.28 -16.94 -95.99
N ASP A 487 57.68 -16.61 -94.85
CA ASP A 487 56.82 -15.47 -94.53
C ASP A 487 56.04 -14.62 -95.59
N LEU A 488 54.82 -14.22 -95.17
CA LEU A 488 54.22 -12.89 -95.38
C LEU A 488 53.89 -12.43 -96.84
N LEU A 489 52.63 -12.20 -97.25
CA LEU A 489 51.74 -11.12 -96.75
C LEU A 489 50.33 -11.15 -97.40
N LYS A 490 49.31 -10.78 -96.59
CA LYS A 490 48.24 -9.73 -96.76
C LYS A 490 47.62 -9.50 -98.17
N LYS A 491 46.34 -9.07 -98.36
CA LYS A 491 45.44 -8.26 -97.51
C LYS A 491 44.02 -8.12 -98.12
N LYS A 492 43.07 -7.64 -97.27
CA LYS A 492 42.00 -6.62 -97.56
C LYS A 492 40.67 -7.19 -98.08
N ASN A 493 39.46 -6.82 -97.62
CA ASN A 493 38.92 -5.97 -96.52
C ASN A 493 37.52 -6.57 -96.15
N GLY A 494 36.79 -6.16 -95.11
CA GLY A 494 36.94 -5.04 -94.19
C GLY A 494 36.21 -5.27 -92.84
N ASN A 495 36.46 -4.43 -91.83
CA ASN A 495 35.65 -3.25 -91.48
C ASN A 495 34.30 -3.65 -90.82
N MET A 496 34.00 -3.31 -89.56
CA MET A 496 34.28 -2.05 -88.87
C MET A 496 34.63 -2.17 -87.37
N LEU A 497 35.50 -1.24 -86.93
CA LEU A 497 35.59 -0.80 -85.54
C LEU A 497 34.38 0.05 -85.14
N LYS A 498 33.72 -0.27 -84.02
CA LYS A 498 33.14 0.70 -83.08
C LYS A 498 33.51 0.25 -81.67
N LYS A 499 34.52 0.86 -81.03
CA LYS A 499 34.48 2.11 -80.24
C LYS A 499 33.65 2.01 -78.95
N ILE A 500 34.38 2.10 -77.83
CA ILE A 500 34.02 2.79 -76.57
C ILE A 500 32.93 2.10 -75.71
N GLY A 501 33.17 1.83 -74.42
CA GLY A 501 34.43 2.05 -73.70
C GLY A 501 34.37 1.85 -72.19
N VAL A 502 35.47 2.28 -71.56
CA VAL A 502 35.66 2.42 -70.12
C VAL A 502 34.61 3.36 -69.53
N LEU A 503 33.76 2.88 -68.62
CA LEU A 503 33.31 3.63 -67.44
C LEU A 503 32.53 2.74 -66.45
N TRP A 504 33.18 2.29 -65.37
CA TRP A 504 32.51 2.17 -64.07
C TRP A 504 33.31 3.00 -63.07
N LYS A 505 32.97 4.29 -63.02
CA LYS A 505 33.36 5.16 -61.92
C LYS A 505 32.75 4.61 -60.63
N LYS A 506 33.59 4.26 -59.65
CA LYS A 506 33.29 4.69 -58.27
C LYS A 506 33.60 6.19 -58.20
N PRO A 507 32.72 6.98 -57.58
CA PRO A 507 33.18 7.72 -56.42
C PRO A 507 32.14 7.75 -55.28
N GLN A 508 32.70 7.73 -54.07
CA GLN A 508 32.15 8.16 -52.78
C GLN A 508 30.80 8.92 -52.80
N LYS A 509 29.84 8.42 -52.02
CA LYS A 509 29.75 8.78 -50.60
C LYS A 509 29.40 7.57 -49.76
#